data_AF-A0A820MQ49-F1
#
_entry.id   AF-A0A820MQ49-F1
#
_cell.length_a   1.000
_cell.length_b   1.000
_cell.length_c   1.000
_cell.angle_alpha   90.00
_cell.angle_beta   90.00
_cell.angle_gamma   90.00
#
_symmetry.space_group_name_H-M   'P 1'
#
loop_
_entity.id
_entity.type
_entity.pdbx_description
1 polymer ?
#
loop_
_entity_poly.entity_id
_entity_poly.type
_entity_poly.pdbx_seq_one_letter_code
_entity_poly.pdbx_strand_id
1 'polypeptide(L)'
;MKNDCGKGGRCQELALSAALTIDNSNKNTSILLLAAGSDGIDGPTDAAGAFAFNGMITDENDIQKARKALDKHDAYTYLNETNDGINLLKIGHTNTNVMDIIIIFVNNNLYMDSKI
;
A
#
# COMPACT_ATOMS: atom_id res chain seq x y z
N MET A 1 -27.19 -5.33 -13.45
CA MET A 1 -25.82 -5.87 -13.33
C MET A 1 -25.32 -5.49 -11.95
N LYS A 2 -25.08 -6.46 -11.05
CA LYS A 2 -24.30 -6.17 -9.84
C LYS A 2 -22.87 -5.91 -10.35
N ASN A 3 -22.39 -4.69 -10.20
CA ASN A 3 -20.96 -4.43 -10.39
C ASN A 3 -20.25 -5.20 -9.28
N ASP A 4 -19.68 -6.35 -9.59
CA ASP A 4 -18.79 -7.11 -8.70
C ASP A 4 -17.46 -6.35 -8.58
N CYS A 5 -17.52 -5.15 -7.97
CA CYS A 5 -16.35 -4.39 -7.56
C CYS A 5 -15.75 -5.11 -6.35
N GLY A 6 -14.43 -5.29 -6.33
CA GLY A 6 -13.71 -5.84 -5.19
C GLY A 6 -13.83 -4.99 -3.92
N LYS A 7 -13.16 -5.43 -2.86
CA LYS A 7 -13.07 -4.68 -1.62
C LYS A 7 -11.79 -3.85 -1.61
N GLY A 8 -11.90 -2.55 -1.39
CA GLY A 8 -10.76 -1.65 -1.40
C GLY A 8 -11.18 -0.20 -1.21
N GLY A 9 -10.21 0.69 -1.27
CA GLY A 9 -10.41 2.13 -1.24
C GLY A 9 -9.29 2.86 -1.98
N ARG A 10 -9.44 4.16 -2.15
CA ARG A 10 -8.53 4.99 -2.94
C ARG A 10 -7.10 4.99 -2.36
N CYS A 11 -6.96 5.00 -1.03
CA CYS A 11 -5.67 5.00 -0.36
C CYS A 11 -5.00 3.63 -0.43
N GLN A 12 -5.78 2.55 -0.29
CA GLN A 12 -5.31 1.17 -0.45
C GLN A 12 -4.86 0.88 -1.89
N GLU A 13 -5.60 1.34 -2.90
CA GLU A 13 -5.17 1.21 -4.30
C GLU A 13 -3.90 1.98 -4.59
N LEU A 14 -3.78 3.21 -4.07
CA LEU A 14 -2.56 4.00 -4.20
C LEU A 14 -1.36 3.29 -3.55
N ALA A 15 -1.52 2.78 -2.33
CA ALA A 15 -0.45 2.04 -1.65
C ALA A 15 -0.04 0.79 -2.43
N LEU A 16 -0.99 -0.03 -2.89
CA LEU A 16 -0.68 -1.24 -3.65
C LEU A 16 0.01 -0.94 -5.00
N SER A 17 -0.45 0.10 -5.70
CA SER A 17 0.19 0.58 -6.93
C SER A 17 1.61 1.10 -6.67
N ALA A 18 1.81 1.81 -5.56
CA ALA A 18 3.11 2.29 -5.14
C ALA A 18 4.06 1.13 -4.79
N ALA A 19 3.58 0.09 -4.09
CA ALA A 19 4.39 -1.09 -3.75
C ALA A 19 5.01 -1.74 -5.01
N LEU A 20 4.20 -1.96 -6.04
CA LEU A 20 4.65 -2.46 -7.35
C LEU A 20 5.74 -1.57 -8.00
N THR A 21 5.68 -0.26 -7.79
CA THR A 21 6.65 0.70 -8.33
C THR A 21 7.92 0.75 -7.48
N ILE A 22 7.78 0.75 -6.16
CA ILE A 22 8.87 0.81 -5.18
C ILE A 22 9.76 -0.43 -5.30
N ASP A 23 9.19 -1.62 -5.49
CA ASP A 23 9.98 -2.85 -5.63
C ASP A 23 10.75 -2.96 -6.94
N ASN A 24 10.34 -2.18 -7.95
CA ASN A 24 11.10 -2.02 -9.19
C ASN A 24 12.15 -0.89 -9.13
N SER A 25 12.30 -0.21 -7.99
CA SER A 25 13.21 0.93 -7.84
C SER A 25 14.65 0.52 -7.47
N ASN A 26 15.54 1.51 -7.33
CA ASN A 26 16.94 1.29 -6.99
C ASN A 26 17.09 0.61 -5.62
N LYS A 27 17.81 -0.53 -5.58
CA LYS A 27 18.06 -1.30 -4.35
C LYS A 27 18.78 -0.53 -3.24
N ASN A 28 19.47 0.56 -3.56
CA ASN A 28 20.18 1.40 -2.58
C ASN A 28 19.29 2.49 -1.95
N THR A 29 18.00 2.54 -2.29
CA THR A 29 17.03 3.49 -1.74
C THR A 29 15.92 2.75 -1.03
N SER A 30 15.72 3.06 0.25
CA SER A 30 14.56 2.61 1.02
C SER A 30 13.45 3.65 0.92
N ILE A 31 12.25 3.21 0.53
CA ILE A 31 11.06 4.02 0.37
C ILE A 31 9.96 3.43 1.25
N LEU A 32 9.27 4.31 1.99
CA LEU A 32 8.04 4.01 2.69
C LEU A 32 6.99 5.03 2.26
N LEU A 33 5.83 4.54 1.83
CA LEU A 33 4.66 5.35 1.56
C LEU A 33 3.56 4.97 2.54
N LEU A 34 2.85 5.98 3.05
CA LEU A 34 1.56 5.84 3.71
C LEU A 34 0.54 6.64 2.90
N ALA A 35 -0.59 6.03 2.56
CA ALA A 35 -1.79 6.72 2.11
C ALA A 35 -2.93 6.41 3.08
N ALA A 36 -3.60 7.43 3.60
CA ALA A 36 -4.67 7.25 4.57
C ALA A 36 -5.75 8.34 4.51
N GLY A 37 -7.01 7.93 4.62
CA GLY A 37 -8.15 8.81 4.90
C GLY A 37 -8.08 9.32 6.34
N SER A 38 -8.15 10.65 6.48
CA SER A 38 -8.08 11.31 7.80
C SER A 38 -9.28 11.02 8.70
N ASP A 39 -10.38 10.52 8.14
CA ASP A 39 -11.58 10.04 8.86
C ASP A 39 -11.44 8.63 9.43
N GLY A 40 -10.33 7.95 9.13
CA GLY A 40 -10.06 6.60 9.59
C GLY A 40 -10.68 5.51 8.72
N ILE A 41 -11.22 5.88 7.55
CA ILE A 41 -11.92 4.98 6.63
C ILE A 41 -11.34 5.13 5.22
N ASP A 42 -11.19 4.02 4.51
CA ASP A 42 -10.92 4.01 3.08
C ASP A 42 -11.77 2.95 2.37
N GLY A 43 -12.73 3.42 1.56
CA GLY A 43 -13.73 2.57 0.93
C GLY A 43 -14.65 1.82 1.92
N PRO A 44 -15.38 0.78 1.48
CA PRO A 44 -16.19 -0.05 2.36
C PRO A 44 -15.35 -1.06 3.16
N THR A 45 -14.35 -0.56 3.91
CA THR A 45 -13.39 -1.37 4.67
C THR A 45 -13.25 -0.90 6.13
N ASP A 46 -12.54 -1.67 6.95
CA ASP A 46 -12.19 -1.32 8.33
C ASP A 46 -10.82 -0.64 8.46
N ALA A 47 -10.17 -0.33 7.33
CA ALA A 47 -8.88 0.33 7.26
C ALA A 47 -9.05 1.79 6.81
N ALA A 48 -8.19 2.66 7.33
CA ALA A 48 -8.04 4.04 6.89
C ALA A 48 -7.22 4.17 5.60
N GLY A 49 -6.51 3.12 5.20
CA GLY A 49 -5.56 3.14 4.11
C GLY A 49 -4.50 2.06 4.29
N ALA A 50 -3.32 2.25 3.72
CA ALA A 50 -2.25 1.26 3.78
C ALA A 50 -0.85 1.85 3.62
N PHE A 51 0.13 1.06 4.06
CA PHE A 51 1.55 1.28 3.84
C PHE A 51 2.05 0.53 2.59
N ALA A 52 3.08 1.08 1.95
CA ALA A 52 3.84 0.45 0.89
C ALA A 52 5.33 0.69 1.08
N PHE A 53 6.15 -0.34 0.93
CA PHE A 53 7.60 -0.26 1.16
C PHE A 53 8.36 -1.31 0.35
N ASN A 54 9.68 -1.18 0.27
CA ASN A 54 10.53 -2.17 -0.41
C ASN A 54 10.44 -3.56 0.25
N GLY A 55 10.34 -4.60 -0.56
CA GLY A 55 10.18 -5.99 -0.15
C GLY A 55 8.74 -6.39 0.13
N MET A 56 7.77 -5.52 -0.15
CA MET A 56 6.35 -5.86 0.01
C MET A 56 5.86 -6.83 -1.07
N ILE A 57 6.33 -6.67 -2.31
CA ILE A 57 6.09 -7.57 -3.43
C ILE A 57 7.31 -8.49 -3.58
N THR A 58 7.09 -9.79 -3.51
CA THR A 58 8.20 -10.74 -3.27
C THR A 58 8.69 -11.47 -4.52
N ASP A 59 7.80 -11.78 -5.46
CA ASP A 59 8.12 -12.51 -6.69
C ASP A 59 7.15 -12.20 -7.84
N GLU A 60 7.39 -12.78 -9.01
CA GLU A 60 6.55 -12.56 -10.20
C GLU A 60 5.09 -12.99 -10.00
N ASN A 61 4.84 -14.06 -9.24
CA ASN A 61 3.48 -14.51 -8.96
C ASN A 61 2.75 -13.52 -8.04
N ASP A 62 3.47 -12.92 -7.09
CA ASP A 62 2.97 -11.84 -6.23
C ASP A 62 2.67 -10.57 -7.04
N ILE A 63 3.54 -10.19 -7.99
CA ILE A 63 3.28 -9.08 -8.93
C ILE A 63 1.96 -9.31 -9.68
N GLN A 64 1.74 -10.51 -10.22
CA GLN A 64 0.50 -10.82 -10.94
C GLN A 64 -0.74 -10.77 -10.03
N LYS A 65 -0.63 -11.23 -8.78
CA LYS A 65 -1.72 -11.13 -7.79
C LYS A 65 -2.04 -9.68 -7.46
N ALA A 66 -1.02 -8.86 -7.19
CA ALA A 66 -1.18 -7.43 -6.89
C ALA A 66 -1.83 -6.68 -8.07
N ARG A 67 -1.36 -6.91 -9.31
CA ARG A 67 -1.97 -6.33 -10.52
C ARG A 67 -3.42 -6.74 -10.71
N LYS A 68 -3.72 -8.03 -10.53
CA LYS A 68 -5.09 -8.56 -10.60
C LYS A 68 -5.99 -7.96 -9.52
N ALA A 69 -5.48 -7.70 -8.32
CA ALA A 69 -6.22 -7.03 -7.26
C ALA A 69 -6.55 -5.59 -7.65
N LEU A 70 -5.59 -4.84 -8.23
CA LEU A 70 -5.84 -3.50 -8.76
C LEU A 70 -6.89 -3.50 -9.89
N ASP A 71 -6.78 -4.40 -10.87
CA ASP A 71 -7.74 -4.50 -11.99
C ASP A 71 -9.17 -4.81 -11.53
N LYS A 72 -9.32 -5.41 -10.34
CA LYS A 72 -10.60 -5.78 -9.75
C LYS A 72 -11.07 -4.81 -8.66
N HIS A 73 -10.32 -3.75 -8.38
CA HIS A 73 -10.57 -2.86 -7.23
C HIS A 73 -10.65 -3.62 -5.89
N ASP A 74 -9.82 -4.67 -5.74
CA ASP A 74 -9.81 -5.60 -4.61
C ASP A 74 -8.52 -5.49 -3.75
N ALA A 75 -7.98 -4.26 -3.65
CA ALA A 75 -6.73 -4.00 -2.93
C ALA A 75 -6.80 -4.41 -1.45
N TYR A 76 -7.96 -4.26 -0.79
CA TYR A 76 -8.11 -4.65 0.62
C TYR A 76 -7.82 -6.13 0.82
N THR A 77 -8.37 -6.99 -0.05
CA THR A 77 -8.24 -8.45 0.06
C THR A 77 -6.78 -8.86 -0.07
N TYR A 78 -6.09 -8.34 -1.10
CA TYR A 78 -4.64 -8.55 -1.26
C TYR A 78 -3.86 -8.09 -0.03
N LEU A 79 -4.07 -6.85 0.41
CA LEU A 79 -3.34 -6.27 1.54
C LEU A 79 -3.61 -6.98 2.87
N ASN A 80 -4.82 -7.53 3.05
CA ASN A 80 -5.21 -8.28 4.23
C ASN A 80 -4.61 -9.69 4.25
N GLU A 81 -4.41 -10.31 3.07
CA GLU A 81 -3.75 -11.62 2.93
C GLU A 81 -2.23 -11.50 3.02
N THR A 82 -1.65 -10.40 2.54
CA THR A 82 -0.20 -10.14 2.61
C THR A 82 0.21 -9.71 4.02
N ASN A 83 1.24 -10.37 4.57
CA ASN A 83 1.79 -10.10 5.91
C ASN A 83 0.70 -10.02 7.00
N ASP A 84 -0.32 -10.88 6.93
CA ASP A 84 -1.44 -10.93 7.87
C ASP A 84 -2.14 -9.57 8.07
N GLY A 85 -2.18 -8.72 7.04
CA GLY A 85 -2.84 -7.42 7.08
C GLY A 85 -2.07 -6.34 7.84
N ILE A 86 -0.82 -6.57 8.22
CA ILE A 86 -0.01 -5.59 8.97
C ILE A 86 0.22 -4.29 8.19
N ASN A 87 0.11 -4.35 6.86
CA ASN A 87 0.28 -3.20 5.98
C ASN A 87 -0.99 -2.33 5.88
N LEU A 88 -2.13 -2.80 6.39
CA LEU A 88 -3.36 -1.99 6.48
C LEU A 88 -3.27 -1.05 7.69
N LEU A 89 -3.54 0.23 7.49
CA LEU A 89 -3.65 1.18 8.59
C LEU A 89 -5.05 1.10 9.21
N LYS A 90 -5.18 0.38 10.33
CA LYS A 90 -6.46 0.24 11.06
C LYS A 90 -6.44 1.06 12.36
N ILE A 91 -6.90 2.31 12.27
CA ILE A 91 -6.93 3.25 13.40
C ILE A 91 -8.34 3.51 13.96
N GLY A 92 -9.37 3.00 13.27
CA GLY A 92 -10.77 3.29 13.60
C GLY A 92 -11.19 4.73 13.25
N HIS A 93 -12.46 5.05 13.47
CA HIS A 93 -13.01 6.37 13.14
C HIS A 93 -12.37 7.48 13.97
N THR A 94 -11.85 8.51 13.30
CA THR A 94 -11.24 9.67 13.96
C THR A 94 -12.25 10.76 14.31
N ASN A 95 -13.48 10.68 13.76
CA ASN A 95 -14.54 11.69 13.87
C ASN A 95 -14.18 13.08 13.30
N THR A 96 -13.21 13.15 12.40
CA THR A 96 -12.88 14.35 11.63
C THR A 96 -12.60 13.98 10.18
N ASN A 97 -12.76 14.90 9.22
CA ASN A 97 -12.44 14.61 7.82
C ASN A 97 -11.83 15.85 7.14
N VAL A 98 -10.56 15.72 6.74
CA VAL A 98 -9.79 16.68 5.94
C VAL A 98 -9.22 16.00 4.68
N MET A 99 -9.95 15.03 4.13
CA MET A 99 -9.57 14.18 2.99
C MET A 99 -8.42 13.22 3.31
N ASP A 100 -7.50 12.98 2.35
CA ASP A 100 -6.39 12.03 2.48
C ASP A 100 -5.10 12.70 2.91
N ILE A 101 -4.26 11.90 3.57
CA ILE A 101 -2.88 12.21 3.91
C ILE A 101 -2.01 11.20 3.17
N ILE A 102 -1.04 11.70 2.39
CA ILE A 102 -0.03 10.88 1.71
C ILE A 102 1.33 11.30 2.24
N ILE A 103 2.06 10.36 2.83
CA ILE A 103 3.41 10.58 3.37
C ILE A 103 4.36 9.67 2.60
N ILE A 104 5.45 10.23 2.09
CA ILE A 104 6.53 9.48 1.46
C ILE A 104 7.81 9.77 2.21
N PHE A 105 8.41 8.72 2.74
CA PHE A 105 9.72 8.75 3.36
C PHE A 105 10.73 8.06 2.46
N VAL A 106 11.83 8.75 2.14
CA VAL A 106 12.90 8.25 1.28
C VAL A 106 14.21 8.33 2.04
N ASN A 107 14.89 7.19 2.15
CA ASN A 107 16.21 7.09 2.74
C ASN A 107 17.19 6.49 1.73
N ASN A 108 18.24 7.24 1.39
CA ASN A 108 19.30 6.78 0.50
C ASN A 108 20.43 6.18 1.32
N ASN A 109 20.67 4.88 1.17
CA ASN A 109 21.78 4.19 1.84
C ASN A 109 23.09 4.39 1.05
N LEU A 110 23.51 5.65 0.88
CA LEU A 110 24.73 6.04 0.13
C LEU A 110 26.05 5.61 0.78
N TYR A 111 26.02 4.89 1.91
CA TYR A 111 27.20 4.58 2.73
C TYR A 111 27.61 3.10 2.75
N MET A 112 27.11 2.26 1.84
CA MET A 112 27.48 0.83 1.82
C MET A 112 28.42 0.41 0.68
N ASP A 113 28.81 1.31 -0.23
CA ASP A 113 29.80 1.02 -1.29
C ASP A 113 31.27 1.21 -0.86
N SER A 114 31.53 1.51 0.42
CA SER A 114 32.88 1.58 0.97
C SER A 114 33.21 0.37 1.85
N LYS A 115 33.31 -0.82 1.24
CA LYS A 115 34.12 -1.91 1.79
C LYS A 115 34.99 -2.54 0.69
N ILE A 116 36.27 -2.22 0.85
CA ILE A 116 37.51 -2.89 0.45
C ILE A 116 37.35 -4.41 0.25
#